data_AF-A0A1C7HS97-F1
#
_entry.id   AF-A0A1C7HS97-F1
#
_cell.length_a   1.000
_cell.length_b   1.000
_cell.length_c   1.000
_cell.angle_alpha   90.00
_cell.angle_beta   90.00
_cell.angle_gamma   90.00
#
_symmetry.space_group_name_H-M   'P 1'
#
loop_
_entity.id
_entity.type
_entity.pdbx_description
1 polymer ?
#
loop_
_entity_poly.entity_id
_entity_poly.type
_entity_poly.pdbx_seq_one_letter_code
_entity_poly.pdbx_strand_id
1 'polypeptide(L)'
;MNNYQILSNQESGLGRFDLAVLPFYKKKRGFLLELKVASKEEEMEHAAVQACEQIKEKQYLEGLQKKEYTDIVGYGIAFYKKSCLIVALP
;
A
#
# COMPACT_ATOMS: atom_id res chain seq x y z
N MET A 1 -14.68 19.92 -0.47
CA MET A 1 -13.29 19.72 -0.95
C MET A 1 -12.78 18.41 -0.36
N ASN A 2 -12.27 17.49 -1.20
CA ASN A 2 -11.68 16.25 -0.71
C ASN A 2 -10.37 16.56 0.03
N ASN A 3 -10.27 16.16 1.31
CA ASN A 3 -9.10 16.42 2.16
C ASN A 3 -7.92 15.47 1.90
N TYR A 4 -7.98 14.72 0.80
CA TYR A 4 -7.07 13.66 0.43
C TYR A 4 -6.69 13.76 -1.03
N GLN A 5 -5.46 13.35 -1.33
CA GLN A 5 -4.96 13.12 -2.68
C GLN A 5 -4.80 11.60 -2.90
N ILE A 6 -5.10 11.16 -4.12
CA ILE A 6 -4.87 9.80 -4.57
C ILE A 6 -3.66 9.83 -5.50
N LEU A 7 -2.64 9.03 -5.17
CA LEU A 7 -1.41 8.90 -5.95
C LEU A 7 -1.28 7.46 -6.40
N SER A 8 -0.95 7.22 -7.67
CA SER A 8 -0.64 5.89 -8.18
C SER A 8 0.73 5.87 -8.87
N ASN A 9 1.43 4.75 -8.78
CA ASN A 9 2.73 4.52 -9.44
C ASN A 9 3.79 5.59 -9.16
N GLN A 10 3.72 6.23 -7.99
CA GLN A 10 4.63 7.30 -7.58
C GLN A 10 5.86 6.73 -6.87
N GLU A 11 6.99 7.43 -7.01
CA GLU A 11 8.23 7.02 -6.40
C GLU A 11 8.25 7.30 -4.88
N SER A 12 8.61 6.27 -4.12
CA SER A 12 8.85 6.34 -2.68
C SER A 12 9.89 5.29 -2.29
N GLY A 13 10.74 5.60 -1.32
CA GLY A 13 11.78 4.69 -0.88
C GLY A 13 12.69 4.25 -2.03
N LEU A 14 12.69 2.95 -2.32
CA LEU A 14 13.52 2.27 -3.33
C LEU A 14 12.71 1.78 -4.54
N GLY A 15 11.50 2.30 -4.77
CA GLY A 15 10.63 1.84 -5.85
C GLY A 15 9.38 2.69 -6.06
N ARG A 16 8.35 2.06 -6.63
CA ARG A 16 7.05 2.69 -6.93
C ARG A 16 5.94 1.83 -6.36
N PHE A 17 5.09 2.45 -5.55
CA PHE A 17 3.92 1.79 -5.00
C PHE A 17 2.75 1.83 -5.98
N ASP A 18 1.80 0.91 -5.84
CA ASP A 18 0.61 0.90 -6.69
C ASP A 18 -0.32 2.07 -6.41
N LEU A 19 -0.74 2.25 -5.14
CA LEU A 19 -1.69 3.29 -4.74
C LEU A 19 -1.40 3.84 -3.34
N ALA A 20 -1.55 5.17 -3.18
CA ALA A 20 -1.55 5.82 -1.88
C ALA A 20 -2.71 6.82 -1.77
N VAL A 21 -3.34 6.87 -0.61
CA VAL A 21 -4.39 7.83 -0.26
C VAL A 21 -3.84 8.68 0.87
N LEU A 22 -3.36 9.88 0.52
CA LEU A 22 -2.62 10.72 1.44
C LEU A 22 -3.43 11.97 1.83
N PRO A 23 -3.50 12.34 3.12
CA PRO A 23 -4.20 13.55 3.51
C PRO A 23 -3.40 14.80 3.16
N PHE A 24 -4.07 15.90 2.84
CA PHE A 24 -3.37 17.19 2.68
C PHE A 24 -2.76 17.67 4.00
N TYR A 25 -3.42 17.38 5.13
CA TYR A 25 -2.84 17.56 6.45
C TYR A 25 -2.05 16.31 6.85
N LYS A 26 -0.72 16.35 6.70
CA LYS A 26 0.19 15.19 6.78
C LYS A 26 0.23 14.45 8.14
N LYS A 27 -0.41 15.01 9.18
CA LYS A 27 -0.58 14.37 10.50
C LYS A 27 -1.87 13.56 10.64
N LYS A 28 -2.77 13.60 9.65
CA LYS A 28 -3.90 12.67 9.57
C LYS A 28 -3.45 11.33 9.00
N ARG A 29 -4.26 10.30 9.25
CA ARG A 29 -4.07 8.97 8.68
C ARG A 29 -4.13 8.98 7.16
N GLY A 30 -3.12 8.41 6.52
CA GLY A 30 -3.12 8.01 5.12
C GLY A 30 -2.96 6.50 4.95
N PHE A 31 -3.07 6.05 3.71
CA PHE A 31 -3.03 4.64 3.34
C PHE A 31 -2.04 4.41 2.21
N LEU A 32 -1.33 3.29 2.28
CA LEU A 32 -0.46 2.79 1.23
C LEU A 32 -0.90 1.38 0.86
N LEU A 33 -1.19 1.13 -0.41
CA LEU A 33 -1.77 -0.11 -0.89
C LEU A 33 -0.88 -0.70 -1.99
N GLU A 34 -0.57 -1.98 -1.87
CA GLU A 34 0.13 -2.76 -2.89
C GLU A 34 -0.76 -3.94 -3.31
N LEU A 35 -0.93 -4.16 -4.61
CA LEU A 35 -1.89 -5.07 -5.18
C LEU A 35 -1.18 -6.22 -5.91
N LYS A 36 -1.75 -7.43 -5.79
CA LYS A 36 -1.33 -8.63 -6.52
C LYS A 36 -2.52 -9.35 -7.11
N VAL A 37 -2.28 -10.10 -8.19
CA VAL A 37 -3.27 -11.01 -8.78
C VAL A 37 -2.76 -12.43 -8.61
N ALA A 38 -3.52 -13.25 -7.90
CA ALA A 38 -3.24 -14.67 -7.70
C ALA A 38 -3.79 -15.49 -8.88
N SER A 39 -3.13 -16.60 -9.21
CA SER A 39 -3.59 -17.50 -10.27
C SER A 39 -4.56 -18.57 -9.74
N LYS A 40 -4.52 -18.83 -8.43
CA LYS A 40 -5.47 -19.68 -7.70
C LYS A 40 -5.97 -18.99 -6.43
N GLU A 41 -7.14 -19.40 -5.96
CA GLU A 41 -7.74 -18.86 -4.73
C GLU A 41 -6.88 -19.14 -3.49
N GLU A 42 -6.29 -20.34 -3.40
CA GLU A 42 -5.40 -20.77 -2.32
C GLU A 42 -4.11 -19.94 -2.20
N GLU A 43 -3.73 -19.21 -3.25
CA GLU A 43 -2.52 -18.36 -3.29
C GLU A 43 -2.79 -16.92 -2.81
N MET A 44 -4.06 -16.53 -2.58
CA MET A 44 -4.41 -15.14 -2.25
C MET A 44 -3.75 -14.64 -0.96
N GLU A 45 -3.73 -15.46 0.09
CA GLU A 45 -3.13 -15.08 1.37
C GLU A 45 -1.64 -14.80 1.21
N HIS A 46 -0.92 -15.74 0.59
CA HIS A 46 0.51 -15.59 0.28
C HIS A 46 0.76 -14.34 -0.58
N ALA A 47 -0.02 -14.12 -1.64
CA ALA A 47 0.14 -12.95 -2.50
C ALA A 47 -0.09 -11.61 -1.77
N ALA A 48 -1.06 -11.55 -0.85
CA ALA A 48 -1.30 -10.35 -0.05
C ALA A 48 -0.17 -10.10 0.97
N VAL A 49 0.38 -11.16 1.57
CA VAL A 49 1.58 -11.07 2.43
C VAL A 49 2.79 -10.59 1.63
N GLN A 50 3.02 -11.13 0.43
CA GLN A 50 4.11 -10.66 -0.45
C GLN A 50 3.96 -9.19 -0.83
N ALA A 51 2.74 -8.68 -1.01
CA ALA A 51 2.50 -7.26 -1.25
C ALA A 51 2.91 -6.41 -0.03
N CYS A 52 2.59 -6.87 1.19
CA CYS A 52 3.08 -6.26 2.43
C CYS A 52 4.61 -6.31 2.54
N GLU A 53 5.24 -7.44 2.22
CA GLU A 53 6.71 -7.57 2.21
C GLU A 53 7.34 -6.58 1.24
N GLN A 54 6.77 -6.42 0.04
CA GLN A 54 7.24 -5.44 -0.94
C GLN A 54 7.17 -4.00 -0.39
N ILE A 55 6.11 -3.63 0.34
CA ILE A 55 6.01 -2.32 1.00
C ILE A 55 7.20 -2.10 1.95
N LYS A 56 7.59 -3.13 2.73
CA LYS A 56 8.72 -3.06 3.68
C LYS A 56 10.06 -3.02 2.95
N GLU A 57 10.31 -3.97 2.06
CA GLU A 57 11.58 -4.11 1.35
C GLU A 57 11.92 -2.87 0.52
N LYS A 58 10.90 -2.25 -0.08
CA LYS A 58 11.08 -1.04 -0.87
C LYS A 58 11.03 0.24 -0.04
N GLN A 59 10.88 0.14 1.28
CA GLN A 59 10.93 1.26 2.22
C GLN A 59 9.96 2.40 1.87
N TYR A 60 8.76 2.03 1.41
CA TYR A 60 7.78 3.01 0.93
C TYR A 60 7.28 3.90 2.06
N LEU A 61 7.12 3.36 3.27
CA LEU A 61 6.69 4.11 4.45
C LEU A 61 7.74 5.14 4.87
N GLU A 62 9.02 4.76 4.86
CA GLU A 62 10.14 5.63 5.16
C GLU A 62 10.25 6.76 4.14
N GLY A 63 10.02 6.47 2.86
CA GLY A 63 9.94 7.48 1.81
C GLY A 63 8.81 8.50 2.04
N LEU A 64 7.65 8.04 2.53
CA LEU A 64 6.53 8.91 2.90
C LEU A 64 6.81 9.70 4.20
N GLN A 65 7.47 9.08 5.18
CA GLN A 65 7.91 9.75 6.40
C GLN A 65 8.89 10.89 6.12
N LYS A 66 9.84 10.70 5.18
CA LYS A 66 10.72 11.77 4.69
C LYS A 66 9.95 12.94 4.05
N LYS A 67 8.74 12.68 3.54
CA LYS A 67 7.80 13.70 3.03
C LYS A 67 6.88 14.27 4.13
N GLU A 68 7.17 13.99 5.40
CA GLU A 68 6.48 14.44 6.62
C GLU A 68 5.11 13.80 6.88
N TYR A 69 4.79 12.70 6.20
CA TYR A 69 3.61 11.90 6.56
C TYR A 69 3.91 11.07 7.81
N THR A 70 3.12 11.26 8.87
CA THR A 70 3.44 10.71 10.21
C THR A 70 2.54 9.55 10.64
N ASP A 71 1.40 9.34 9.99
CA ASP A 71 0.47 8.25 10.27
C ASP A 71 0.03 7.62 8.95
N ILE A 72 0.76 6.61 8.50
CA ILE A 72 0.45 5.83 7.28
C ILE A 72 0.27 4.37 7.66
N VAL A 73 -0.85 3.78 7.23
CA VAL A 73 -1.11 2.34 7.36
C VAL A 73 -0.94 1.68 5.99
N GLY A 74 -0.16 0.60 5.96
CA GLY A 74 0.06 -0.21 4.75
C GLY A 74 -0.91 -1.39 4.64
N TYR A 75 -1.32 -1.74 3.44
CA TYR A 75 -2.06 -2.97 3.15
C TYR A 75 -1.55 -3.66 1.89
N GLY A 76 -1.43 -4.98 1.98
CA GLY A 76 -1.28 -5.86 0.83
C GLY A 76 -2.65 -6.40 0.42
N ILE A 77 -2.98 -6.33 -0.86
CA ILE A 77 -4.27 -6.78 -1.39
C ILE A 77 -4.02 -7.79 -2.51
N ALA A 78 -4.58 -8.99 -2.38
CA ALA A 78 -4.58 -9.99 -3.43
C ALA A 78 -5.96 -10.15 -4.05
N PHE A 79 -6.01 -10.27 -5.37
CA PHE A 79 -7.22 -10.54 -6.15
C PHE A 79 -7.16 -11.92 -6.79
N TYR A 80 -8.28 -12.64 -6.75
CA TYR A 80 -8.53 -13.81 -7.59
C TYR A 80 -9.94 -13.70 -8.18
N LYS A 81 -10.03 -13.52 -9.50
CA LYS A 81 -11.30 -13.27 -10.22
C LYS A 81 -12.08 -12.09 -9.58
N LYS A 82 -13.17 -12.38 -8.88
CA LYS A 82 -14.05 -11.38 -8.22
C LYS A 82 -13.87 -11.32 -6.69
N SER A 83 -12.97 -12.14 -6.14
CA SER A 83 -12.65 -12.17 -4.72
C SER A 83 -11.39 -11.35 -4.44
N CYS A 84 -11.30 -10.78 -3.24
CA CYS A 84 -10.07 -10.17 -2.75
C CYS A 84 -9.81 -10.56 -1.29
N LEU A 85 -8.53 -10.59 -0.94
CA LEU A 85 -8.03 -10.78 0.41
C LEU A 85 -7.13 -9.59 0.76
N ILE A 86 -7.31 -9.03 1.96
CA ILE A 86 -6.58 -7.85 2.44
C ILE A 86 -5.79 -8.26 3.68
N VAL A 87 -4.49 -7.99 3.68
CA VAL A 87 -3.60 -8.15 4.84
C VAL A 87 -3.11 -6.77 5.26
N ALA A 88 -3.26 -6.45 6.55
CA ALA A 88 -2.65 -5.26 7.12
C ALA A 88 -1.14 -5.46 7.23
N LEU A 89 -0.36 -4.44 6.90
CA LEU A 89 1.08 -4.45 7.14
C LEU A 89 1.32 -4.59 8.65
N PRO A 90 2.02 -5.65 9.12
CA PRO A 90 2.32 -5.84 10.52
C PRO A 90 3.43 -4.91 11.02
#